data_AF-A0A962C4A1-F1
#
_entry.id   AF-A0A962C4A1-F1
#
_cell.length_a   1.000
_cell.length_b   1.000
_cell.length_c   1.000
_cell.angle_alpha   90.00
_cell.angle_beta   90.00
_cell.angle_gamma   90.00
#
_symmetry.space_group_name_H-M   'P 1'
#
loop_
_entity.id
_entity.type
_entity.pdbx_description
1 polymer ?
#
loop_
_entity_poly.entity_id
_entity_poly.type
_entity_poly.pdbx_seq_one_letter_code
_entity_poly.pdbx_strand_id
1 'polypeptide(L)'
;MEESFFRQLLSRSANAVLDQHTLAKGADYVRRGRVREVWYERSDDAGTLFGAVQGREPEPYTAAILIGLNGGKPKFDTQCTCPLEGECKHVAAIALKMLGARSEAYNPTPAAAPRADLGAWKPWFDALSADPKAPLRKPPTDAGLVFGILLRIGDGTLPGMQAQPVWLKPNKRGGLGAPQPVGQFQFGADPWQRLTPRQFEHVARLRMASPHYASSAWYPLSG
;
A
#
# COMPACT_ATOMS: atom_id res chain seq x y z
N MET A 1 16.47 -8.17 -19.98
CA MET A 1 16.89 -6.83 -19.59
C MET A 1 18.19 -6.90 -18.80
N GLU A 2 19.25 -6.24 -19.28
CA GLU A 2 20.48 -6.09 -18.50
C GLU A 2 20.24 -5.23 -17.24
N GLU A 3 20.96 -5.53 -16.15
CA GLU A 3 20.80 -4.82 -14.88
C GLU A 3 21.09 -3.31 -15.01
N SER A 4 22.10 -2.94 -15.80
CA SER A 4 22.46 -1.54 -16.06
C SER A 4 21.32 -0.77 -16.74
N PHE A 5 20.65 -1.40 -17.69
CA PHE A 5 19.49 -0.82 -18.38
C PHE A 5 18.28 -0.74 -17.43
N PHE A 6 18.03 -1.78 -16.63
CA PHE A 6 17.01 -1.76 -15.59
C PHE A 6 17.21 -0.60 -14.59
N ARG A 7 18.44 -0.42 -14.09
CA ARG A 7 18.82 0.71 -13.20
C ARG A 7 18.56 2.05 -13.85
N GLN A 8 18.89 2.20 -15.14
CA GLN A 8 18.62 3.42 -15.87
C GLN A 8 17.12 3.72 -15.97
N LEU A 9 16.30 2.72 -16.32
CA LEU A 9 14.84 2.86 -16.39
C LEU A 9 14.23 3.23 -15.03
N LEU A 10 14.66 2.53 -13.97
CA LEU A 10 14.24 2.79 -12.60
C LEU A 10 14.58 4.22 -12.17
N SER A 11 15.81 4.69 -12.42
CA SER A 11 16.25 6.04 -12.03
C SER A 11 15.42 7.15 -12.68
N ARG A 12 14.98 6.96 -13.92
CA ARG A 12 14.20 7.95 -14.69
C ARG A 12 12.73 7.98 -14.30
N SER A 13 12.22 6.85 -13.81
CA SER A 13 10.76 6.64 -13.67
C SER A 13 10.31 6.36 -12.24
N ALA A 14 11.23 6.29 -11.27
CA ALA A 14 10.89 5.99 -9.87
C ALA A 14 9.80 6.93 -9.32
N ASN A 15 9.88 8.23 -9.65
CA ASN A 15 8.91 9.24 -9.21
C ASN A 15 7.54 9.13 -9.91
N ALA A 16 7.44 8.36 -11.01
CA ALA A 16 6.18 8.14 -11.72
C ALA A 16 5.33 7.04 -11.08
N VAL A 17 5.96 6.08 -10.38
CA VAL A 17 5.27 4.97 -9.72
C VAL A 17 5.33 5.07 -8.19
N LEU A 18 6.33 5.74 -7.62
CA LEU A 18 6.42 6.00 -6.19
C LEU A 18 6.39 7.51 -5.93
N ASP A 19 5.38 7.96 -5.19
CA ASP A 19 5.29 9.38 -4.82
C ASP A 19 6.46 9.83 -3.92
N GLN A 20 6.70 11.13 -3.86
CA GLN A 20 7.82 11.72 -3.11
C GLN A 20 7.79 11.35 -1.62
N HIS A 21 6.62 11.28 -1.00
CA HIS A 21 6.50 10.95 0.41
C HIS A 21 6.76 9.45 0.67
N THR A 22 6.36 8.58 -0.25
CA THR A 22 6.66 7.14 -0.24
C THR A 22 8.15 6.89 -0.40
N LEU A 23 8.80 7.59 -1.33
CA LEU A 23 10.26 7.51 -1.50
C LEU A 23 11.03 8.08 -0.30
N ALA A 24 10.55 9.17 0.33
CA ALA A 24 11.15 9.70 1.57
C ALA A 24 11.10 8.69 2.72
N LYS A 25 9.98 7.97 2.86
CA LYS A 25 9.87 6.86 3.84
C LYS A 25 10.79 5.69 3.47
N GLY A 26 10.93 5.37 2.18
CA GLY A 26 11.87 4.35 1.71
C GLY A 26 13.33 4.70 2.05
N ALA A 27 13.71 5.96 1.86
CA ALA A 27 15.05 6.45 2.22
C ALA A 27 15.34 6.32 3.72
N ASP A 28 14.36 6.58 4.58
CA ASP A 28 14.49 6.35 6.03
C ASP A 28 14.75 4.87 6.36
N TYR A 29 14.13 3.94 5.63
CA TYR A 29 14.35 2.51 5.79
C TYR A 29 15.76 2.09 5.34
N VAL A 30 16.26 2.66 4.24
CA VAL A 30 17.64 2.45 3.78
C VAL A 30 18.62 2.96 4.83
N ARG A 31 18.45 4.20 5.33
CA ARG A 31 19.31 4.79 6.38
C ARG A 31 19.39 3.95 7.63
N ARG A 32 18.27 3.39 8.05
CA ARG A 32 18.17 2.57 9.28
C ARG A 32 18.59 1.11 9.08
N GLY A 33 19.16 0.76 7.93
CA GLY A 33 19.60 -0.62 7.64
C GLY A 33 18.46 -1.64 7.64
N ARG A 34 17.24 -1.22 7.28
CA ARG A 34 16.05 -2.09 7.27
C ARG A 34 15.97 -2.98 6.04
N VAL A 35 16.67 -2.65 4.96
CA VAL A 35 16.77 -3.51 3.77
C VAL A 35 17.80 -4.60 4.07
N ARG A 36 17.34 -5.85 4.19
CA ARG A 36 18.18 -7.00 4.55
C ARG A 36 18.97 -7.51 3.36
N GLU A 37 18.30 -7.59 2.22
CA GLU A 37 18.87 -8.08 0.97
C GLU A 37 18.13 -7.46 -0.22
N VAL A 38 18.82 -7.44 -1.35
CA VAL A 38 18.30 -7.06 -2.66
C VAL A 38 19.00 -7.94 -3.69
N TRP A 39 18.24 -8.50 -4.63
CA TRP A 39 18.80 -9.25 -5.75
C TRP A 39 18.04 -8.94 -7.04
N TYR A 40 18.74 -9.07 -8.17
CA TYR A 40 18.20 -8.78 -9.49
C TYR A 40 18.11 -10.06 -10.30
N GLU A 41 16.97 -10.27 -10.94
CA GLU A 41 16.72 -11.37 -11.87
C GLU A 41 16.49 -10.82 -13.27
N ARG A 42 17.25 -11.35 -14.21
CA ARG A 42 17.15 -11.03 -15.63
C ARG A 42 16.12 -11.95 -16.30
N SER A 43 15.26 -11.36 -17.12
CA SER A 43 14.50 -12.04 -18.17
C SER A 43 14.90 -11.46 -19.54
N ASP A 44 14.30 -11.87 -20.65
CA ASP A 44 14.66 -11.36 -21.99
C ASP A 44 14.23 -9.90 -22.16
N ASP A 45 12.92 -9.65 -22.18
CA ASP A 45 12.33 -8.30 -22.34
C ASP A 45 11.92 -7.63 -21.03
N ALA A 46 12.31 -8.23 -19.90
CA ALA A 46 12.02 -7.73 -18.56
C ALA A 46 13.19 -7.93 -17.59
N GLY A 47 13.10 -7.27 -16.45
CA GLY A 47 13.96 -7.48 -15.29
C GLY A 47 13.15 -7.31 -14.01
N THR A 48 13.51 -8.05 -12.98
CA THR A 48 12.85 -7.99 -11.68
C THR A 48 13.87 -7.73 -10.58
N LEU A 49 13.63 -6.69 -9.79
CA LEU A 49 14.36 -6.42 -8.57
C LEU A 49 13.55 -6.95 -7.40
N PHE A 50 14.13 -7.83 -6.60
CA PHE A 50 13.55 -8.32 -5.37
C PHE A 50 14.31 -7.79 -4.16
N GLY A 51 13.67 -7.82 -2.98
CA GLY A 51 14.38 -7.66 -1.73
C GLY A 51 13.52 -7.92 -0.50
N ALA A 52 14.19 -8.21 0.61
CA ALA A 52 13.57 -8.37 1.91
C ALA A 52 13.79 -7.13 2.79
N VAL A 53 12.70 -6.57 3.33
CA VAL A 53 12.73 -5.31 4.08
C VAL A 53 12.05 -5.49 5.43
N GLN A 54 12.80 -5.26 6.52
CA GLN A 54 12.28 -5.34 7.88
C GLN A 54 11.21 -4.26 8.13
N GLY A 55 9.98 -4.73 8.30
CA GLY A 55 8.82 -3.92 8.64
C GLY A 55 8.59 -3.78 10.14
N ARG A 56 7.30 -3.89 10.51
CA ARG A 56 6.84 -3.95 11.90
C ARG A 56 6.58 -5.37 12.38
N GLU A 57 6.33 -6.28 11.44
CA GLU A 57 6.19 -7.70 11.74
C GLU A 57 7.57 -8.32 12.02
N PRO A 58 7.62 -9.46 12.75
CA PRO A 58 8.85 -10.20 12.99
C PRO A 58 9.54 -10.57 11.68
N GLU A 59 8.78 -11.15 10.75
CA GLU A 59 9.27 -11.52 9.43
C GLU A 59 9.39 -10.29 8.51
N PRO A 60 10.52 -10.14 7.78
CA PRO A 60 10.67 -9.13 6.75
C PRO A 60 9.61 -9.25 5.65
N TYR A 61 9.20 -8.11 5.09
CA TYR A 61 8.36 -8.10 3.90
C TYR A 61 9.20 -8.34 2.65
N THR A 62 8.69 -9.16 1.73
CA THR A 62 9.26 -9.31 0.38
C THR A 62 8.67 -8.22 -0.50
N ALA A 63 9.53 -7.49 -1.20
CA ALA A 63 9.16 -6.47 -2.17
C ALA A 63 9.76 -6.81 -3.54
N ALA A 64 9.05 -6.48 -4.61
CA ALA A 64 9.49 -6.67 -5.97
C ALA A 64 9.15 -5.46 -6.86
N ILE A 65 10.03 -5.16 -7.81
CA ILE A 65 9.81 -4.20 -8.90
C ILE A 65 10.11 -4.92 -10.20
N LEU A 66 9.08 -5.12 -11.01
CA LEU A 66 9.19 -5.65 -12.36
C LEU A 66 9.18 -4.47 -13.34
N ILE A 67 10.15 -4.46 -14.26
CA ILE A 67 10.17 -3.55 -15.41
C ILE A 67 10.20 -4.41 -16.67
N GLY A 68 9.11 -4.38 -17.42
CA GLY A 68 9.01 -5.01 -18.75
C GLY A 68 8.95 -3.97 -19.85
N LEU A 69 9.22 -4.38 -21.09
CA LEU A 69 9.00 -3.55 -22.27
C LEU A 69 7.68 -3.92 -22.94
N ASN A 70 6.80 -2.95 -23.15
CA ASN A 70 5.58 -3.11 -23.94
C ASN A 70 5.63 -2.14 -25.13
N GLY A 71 5.83 -2.66 -26.35
CA GLY A 71 6.00 -1.84 -27.55
C GLY A 71 7.17 -0.86 -27.45
N GLY A 72 8.26 -1.26 -26.77
CA GLY A 72 9.44 -0.42 -26.53
C GLY A 72 9.31 0.60 -25.40
N LYS A 73 8.13 0.72 -24.75
CA LYS A 73 7.93 1.59 -23.58
C LYS A 73 8.06 0.78 -22.29
N PRO A 74 8.74 1.30 -21.25
CA PRO A 74 8.84 0.61 -19.97
C PRO A 74 7.48 0.57 -19.27
N LYS A 75 7.07 -0.62 -18.83
CA LYS A 75 5.93 -0.86 -17.96
C LYS A 75 6.43 -1.32 -16.60
N PHE A 76 5.97 -0.65 -15.55
CA PHE A 76 6.31 -0.97 -14.17
C PHE A 76 5.18 -1.76 -13.54
N ASP A 77 5.55 -2.75 -12.74
CA ASP A 77 4.67 -3.44 -11.80
C ASP A 77 5.41 -3.56 -10.46
N THR A 78 4.71 -3.31 -9.36
CA THR A 78 5.30 -3.37 -8.02
C THR A 78 4.48 -4.26 -7.13
N GLN A 79 5.17 -5.09 -6.36
CA GLN A 79 4.54 -6.01 -5.43
C GLN A 79 5.21 -5.95 -4.08
N CYS A 80 4.44 -6.11 -3.01
CA CYS A 80 4.99 -6.25 -1.68
C CYS A 80 4.08 -7.13 -0.82
N THR A 81 4.63 -8.00 0.01
CA THR A 81 3.83 -8.80 0.95
C THR A 81 3.28 -7.97 2.12
N CYS A 82 3.55 -6.66 2.14
CA CYS A 82 2.93 -5.77 3.10
C CYS A 82 1.46 -5.48 2.71
N PRO A 83 0.64 -4.99 3.65
CA PRO A 83 -0.79 -4.75 3.42
C PRO A 83 -1.11 -3.83 2.23
N LEU A 84 -0.19 -2.94 1.84
CA LEU A 84 -0.39 -2.06 0.69
C LEU A 84 -0.25 -2.80 -0.66
N GLU A 85 0.32 -4.01 -0.65
CA GLU A 85 0.49 -4.91 -1.79
C GLU A 85 1.35 -4.40 -2.96
N GLY A 86 1.72 -3.12 -3.01
CA GLY A 86 2.51 -2.51 -4.09
C GLY A 86 3.24 -1.25 -3.63
N GLU A 87 2.85 -0.09 -4.17
CA GLU A 87 3.47 1.24 -4.01
C GLU A 87 3.60 1.65 -2.54
N CYS A 88 4.66 1.16 -1.91
CA CYS A 88 4.90 1.30 -0.49
C CYS A 88 6.37 1.65 -0.22
N LYS A 89 6.63 2.07 1.02
CA LYS A 89 7.98 2.39 1.47
C LYS A 89 8.98 1.23 1.35
N HIS A 90 8.54 -0.03 1.33
CA HIS A 90 9.43 -1.18 1.17
C HIS A 90 9.91 -1.31 -0.28
N VAL A 91 8.99 -1.17 -1.25
CA VAL A 91 9.30 -1.08 -2.68
C VAL A 91 10.24 0.11 -2.93
N ALA A 92 9.93 1.28 -2.35
CA ALA A 92 10.82 2.43 -2.41
C ALA A 92 12.21 2.16 -1.81
N ALA A 93 12.29 1.42 -0.70
CA ALA A 93 13.56 1.12 -0.06
C ALA A 93 14.45 0.23 -0.94
N ILE A 94 13.90 -0.80 -1.60
CA ILE A 94 14.70 -1.64 -2.51
C ILE A 94 15.10 -0.88 -3.76
N ALA A 95 14.24 -0.01 -4.30
CA ALA A 95 14.57 0.86 -5.44
C ALA A 95 15.76 1.78 -5.10
N LEU A 96 15.70 2.47 -3.96
CA LEU A 96 16.76 3.38 -3.53
C LEU A 96 18.04 2.65 -3.17
N LYS A 97 17.94 1.45 -2.56
CA LYS A 97 19.10 0.59 -2.26
C LYS A 97 19.79 0.15 -3.55
N MET A 98 19.02 -0.27 -4.56
CA MET A 98 19.53 -0.61 -5.89
C MET A 98 20.27 0.59 -6.49
N LEU A 99 19.62 1.75 -6.57
CA LEU A 99 20.21 2.95 -7.19
C LEU A 99 21.43 3.52 -6.46
N GLY A 100 21.81 2.98 -5.29
CA GLY A 100 22.89 3.54 -4.47
C GLY A 100 22.59 4.98 -4.04
N ALA A 101 21.31 5.35 -3.97
CA ALA A 101 20.91 6.73 -3.75
C ALA A 101 21.41 7.19 -2.37
N ARG A 102 22.15 8.32 -2.36
CA ARG A 102 22.45 9.03 -1.12
C ARG A 102 21.12 9.43 -0.49
N SER A 103 20.82 8.82 0.64
CA SER A 103 19.55 8.96 1.34
C SER A 103 19.19 10.41 1.70
N GLU A 104 20.18 11.30 1.70
CA GLU A 104 20.08 12.75 1.88
C GLU A 104 19.31 13.42 0.74
N ALA A 105 19.43 12.92 -0.50
CA ALA A 105 18.71 13.45 -1.67
C ALA A 105 17.19 13.26 -1.57
N TYR A 106 16.74 12.35 -0.69
CA TYR A 106 15.34 12.06 -0.45
C TYR A 106 14.86 12.50 0.93
N ASN A 107 15.65 13.32 1.63
CA ASN A 107 15.17 13.94 2.85
C ASN A 107 14.15 15.00 2.46
N PRO A 108 12.89 14.92 2.92
CA PRO A 108 11.92 15.94 2.59
C PRO A 108 12.36 17.22 3.30
N THR A 109 12.91 18.17 2.54
CA THR A 109 12.73 19.58 2.90
C THR A 109 11.21 19.76 2.98
N PRO A 110 10.63 20.29 4.07
CA PRO A 110 9.21 20.56 4.13
C PRO A 110 8.88 21.70 3.15
N ALA A 111 8.91 21.38 1.85
CA ALA A 111 8.15 22.12 0.87
C ALA A 111 6.70 21.86 1.25
N ALA A 112 5.99 22.94 1.60
CA ALA A 112 4.56 22.86 1.83
C ALA A 112 3.93 22.31 0.55
N ALA A 113 3.59 21.01 0.55
CA ALA A 113 2.71 20.47 -0.46
C ALA A 113 1.48 21.39 -0.49
N PRO A 114 1.00 21.81 -1.68
CA PRO A 114 -0.25 22.55 -1.74
C PRO A 114 -1.27 21.75 -0.93
N ARG A 115 -1.80 22.36 0.14
CA ARG A 115 -2.87 21.75 0.93
C ARG A 115 -3.97 21.48 -0.07
N ALA A 116 -4.20 20.20 -0.39
CA ALA A 116 -5.37 19.81 -1.15
C ALA A 116 -6.57 20.46 -0.44
N ASP A 117 -7.39 21.19 -1.20
CA ASP A 117 -8.61 21.76 -0.65
C ASP A 117 -9.56 20.61 -0.33
N LEU A 118 -9.46 20.11 0.90
CA LEU A 118 -10.32 19.08 1.44
C LEU A 118 -11.76 19.58 1.60
N GLY A 119 -12.04 20.88 1.38
CA GLY A 119 -13.36 21.48 1.45
C GLY A 119 -14.36 20.80 0.52
N ALA A 120 -13.94 20.43 -0.69
CA ALA A 120 -14.79 19.68 -1.64
C ALA A 120 -15.21 18.29 -1.12
N TRP A 121 -14.42 17.71 -0.21
CA TRP A 121 -14.67 16.39 0.37
C TRP A 121 -15.40 16.47 1.71
N LYS A 122 -15.49 17.66 2.31
CA LYS A 122 -16.12 17.85 3.63
C LYS A 122 -17.56 17.32 3.67
N PRO A 123 -18.46 17.58 2.69
CA PRO A 123 -19.82 17.06 2.74
C PRO A 123 -19.86 15.52 2.73
N TRP A 124 -18.93 14.90 1.99
CA TRP A 124 -18.80 13.44 1.93
C TRP A 124 -18.29 12.88 3.27
N PHE A 125 -17.30 13.50 3.90
CA PHE A 125 -16.83 13.11 5.24
C PHE A 125 -17.88 13.33 6.33
N ASP A 126 -18.63 14.44 6.26
CA ASP A 126 -19.74 14.72 7.17
C ASP A 126 -20.82 13.64 7.04
N ALA A 127 -21.15 13.22 5.80
CA ALA A 127 -22.10 12.14 5.54
C ALA A 127 -21.60 10.76 6.04
N LEU A 128 -20.29 10.47 5.93
CA LEU A 128 -19.70 9.26 6.51
C LEU A 128 -19.71 9.27 8.04
N SER A 129 -19.55 10.46 8.64
CA SER A 129 -19.51 10.67 10.10
C SER A 129 -20.91 10.75 10.70
N ALA A 130 -21.94 11.00 9.88
CA ALA A 130 -23.33 10.95 10.29
C ALA A 130 -23.72 9.50 10.61
N ASP A 131 -23.63 9.14 11.89
CA ASP A 131 -24.15 7.88 12.40
C ASP A 131 -25.67 7.75 12.10
N PRO A 132 -26.14 6.67 11.46
CA PRO A 132 -27.49 6.20 11.74
C PRO A 132 -27.51 5.79 13.21
N LYS A 133 -28.40 6.38 14.00
CA LYS A 133 -28.68 6.01 15.41
C LYS A 133 -29.11 4.54 15.49
N ALA A 134 -28.17 3.62 15.42
CA ALA A 134 -28.38 2.22 15.71
C ALA A 134 -27.46 1.87 16.89
N PRO A 135 -28.00 1.28 17.98
CA PRO A 135 -27.17 0.86 19.10
C PRO A 135 -26.24 -0.26 18.62
N LEU A 136 -24.97 0.08 18.39
CA LEU A 136 -23.92 -0.89 18.11
C LEU A 136 -23.68 -1.71 19.39
N ARG A 137 -24.04 -3.00 19.36
CA ARG A 137 -23.56 -3.97 20.35
C ARG A 137 -22.03 -3.92 20.32
N LYS A 138 -21.39 -3.69 21.47
CA LYS A 138 -19.92 -3.78 21.58
C LYS A 138 -19.51 -5.19 21.13
N PRO A 139 -18.82 -5.36 19.99
CA PRO A 139 -18.20 -6.63 19.70
C PRO A 139 -17.12 -6.87 20.78
N PRO A 140 -16.61 -8.10 20.94
CA PRO A 140 -15.32 -8.29 21.55
C PRO A 140 -14.26 -7.73 20.58
N THR A 141 -14.18 -6.40 20.46
CA THR A 141 -13.01 -5.73 19.89
C THR A 141 -11.85 -6.04 20.80
N ASP A 142 -10.82 -6.71 20.28
CA ASP A 142 -9.50 -6.68 20.90
C ASP A 142 -9.19 -5.22 21.23
N ALA A 143 -9.05 -4.92 22.52
CA ALA A 143 -8.79 -3.58 23.00
C ALA A 143 -7.48 -3.06 22.36
N GLY A 144 -7.61 -2.26 21.30
CA GLY A 144 -6.46 -1.70 20.57
C GLY A 144 -6.48 -1.83 19.05
N LEU A 145 -7.51 -2.42 18.42
CA LEU A 145 -7.67 -2.40 16.97
C LEU A 145 -8.79 -1.45 16.51
N VAL A 146 -8.54 -0.76 15.40
CA VAL A 146 -9.46 0.17 14.74
C VAL A 146 -9.75 -0.36 13.34
N PHE A 147 -11.03 -0.53 13.00
CA PHE A 147 -11.43 -0.86 11.63
C PHE A 147 -11.21 0.36 10.71
N GLY A 148 -10.66 0.14 9.53
CA GLY A 148 -10.48 1.17 8.51
C GLY A 148 -10.63 0.62 7.09
N ILE A 149 -10.67 1.53 6.12
CA ILE A 149 -10.66 1.23 4.70
C ILE A 149 -9.48 1.99 4.08
N LEU A 150 -8.54 1.28 3.48
CA LEU A 150 -7.51 1.90 2.65
C LEU A 150 -8.06 2.16 1.26
N LEU A 151 -7.70 3.29 0.67
CA LEU A 151 -8.06 3.68 -0.68
C LEU A 151 -6.79 3.84 -1.52
N ARG A 152 -6.82 3.39 -2.77
CA ARG A 152 -5.79 3.64 -3.78
C ARG A 152 -6.41 3.86 -5.16
N ILE A 153 -5.62 4.38 -6.09
CA ILE A 153 -5.99 4.45 -7.50
C ILE A 153 -5.42 3.18 -8.18
N GLY A 154 -6.28 2.40 -8.83
CA GLY A 154 -5.90 1.23 -9.61
C GLY A 154 -5.37 1.60 -10.99
N ASP A 155 -4.59 0.69 -11.57
CA ASP A 155 -3.85 0.82 -12.83
C ASP A 155 -4.63 0.31 -14.07
N GLY A 156 -5.97 0.25 -13.98
CA GLY A 156 -6.85 -0.16 -15.07
C GLY A 156 -6.87 0.81 -16.26
N THR A 157 -7.46 0.38 -17.38
CA THR A 157 -7.65 1.19 -18.61
C THR A 157 -8.34 2.53 -18.36
N LEU A 158 -9.15 2.60 -17.29
CA LEU A 158 -9.57 3.84 -16.65
C LEU A 158 -9.06 3.81 -15.20
N PRO A 159 -8.44 4.89 -14.68
CA PRO A 159 -8.03 4.96 -13.29
C PRO A 159 -9.26 4.84 -12.39
N GLY A 160 -9.43 3.66 -11.79
CA GLY A 160 -10.54 3.34 -10.89
C GLY A 160 -10.09 3.38 -9.44
N MET A 161 -10.95 3.83 -8.53
CA MET A 161 -10.63 3.76 -7.10
C MET A 161 -10.72 2.30 -6.63
N GLN A 162 -9.80 1.88 -5.78
CA GLN A 162 -9.81 0.58 -5.13
C GLN A 162 -9.82 0.75 -3.61
N ALA A 163 -10.46 -0.17 -2.91
CA ALA A 163 -10.62 -0.14 -1.47
C ALA A 163 -10.24 -1.48 -0.82
N GLN A 164 -9.54 -1.44 0.31
CA GLN A 164 -9.23 -2.62 1.10
C GLN A 164 -9.65 -2.41 2.56
N PRO A 165 -10.52 -3.27 3.13
CA PRO A 165 -10.82 -3.23 4.55
C PRO A 165 -9.62 -3.73 5.36
N VAL A 166 -9.24 -3.00 6.40
CA VAL A 166 -8.08 -3.29 7.25
C VAL A 166 -8.36 -3.10 8.73
N TRP A 167 -7.62 -3.84 9.56
CA TRP A 167 -7.41 -3.53 10.97
C TRP A 167 -6.19 -2.63 11.13
N LEU A 168 -6.33 -1.56 11.91
CA LEU A 168 -5.29 -0.58 12.20
C LEU A 168 -4.98 -0.59 13.69
N LYS A 169 -3.72 -0.32 14.03
CA LYS A 169 -3.26 -0.11 15.41
C LYS A 169 -3.04 1.38 15.66
N PRO A 170 -3.58 1.96 16.75
CA PRO A 170 -3.16 3.26 17.24
C PRO A 170 -1.65 3.26 17.49
N ASN A 171 -1.00 4.36 17.15
CA ASN A 171 0.41 4.57 17.43
C ASN A 171 0.58 5.56 18.59
N LYS A 172 1.78 5.57 19.21
CA LYS A 172 2.10 6.45 20.35
C LYS A 172 1.98 7.96 20.07
N ARG A 173 1.84 8.36 18.80
CA ARG A 173 1.70 9.75 18.35
C ARG A 173 0.25 10.11 17.98
N GLY A 174 -0.72 9.27 18.38
CA GLY A 174 -2.15 9.51 18.12
C GLY A 174 -2.62 9.20 16.69
N GLY A 175 -1.74 8.70 15.81
CA GLY A 175 -2.13 8.27 14.46
C GLY A 175 -2.47 6.78 14.39
N LEU A 176 -2.96 6.34 13.23
CA LEU A 176 -3.21 4.92 12.93
C LEU A 176 -2.09 4.35 12.06
N GLY A 177 -1.80 3.06 12.18
CA GLY A 177 -0.83 2.38 11.33
C GLY A 177 -0.84 0.87 11.50
N ALA A 178 0.15 0.18 10.90
CA ALA A 178 0.17 -1.28 10.80
C ALA A 178 -1.17 -1.83 10.28
N PRO A 179 -1.60 -1.42 9.06
CA PRO A 179 -2.77 -2.01 8.44
C PRO A 179 -2.62 -3.54 8.38
N GLN A 180 -3.71 -4.27 8.54
CA GLN A 180 -3.75 -5.72 8.38
C GLN A 180 -5.06 -6.04 7.65
N PRO A 181 -5.04 -6.68 6.46
CA PRO A 181 -6.25 -6.94 5.69
C PRO A 181 -7.30 -7.71 6.50
N VAL A 182 -8.54 -7.25 6.44
CA VAL A 182 -9.69 -8.00 6.98
C VAL A 182 -9.97 -9.16 6.02
N GLY A 183 -10.05 -10.39 6.52
CA GLY A 183 -10.33 -11.56 5.67
C GLY A 183 -9.12 -12.44 5.33
N GLN A 184 -7.88 -12.02 5.66
CA GLN A 184 -6.74 -12.94 5.59
C GLN A 184 -6.89 -14.01 6.68
N PHE A 185 -7.01 -15.27 6.25
CA PHE A 185 -7.12 -16.44 7.11
C PHE A 185 -5.89 -16.50 8.05
N GLN A 186 -6.09 -16.17 9.32
CA GLN A 186 -5.19 -16.58 10.39
C GLN A 186 -5.83 -17.80 11.04
N PHE A 187 -5.26 -18.98 10.77
CA PHE A 187 -5.58 -20.31 11.31
C PHE A 187 -6.80 -20.42 12.24
N GLY A 188 -7.91 -20.96 11.72
CA GLY A 188 -8.96 -21.62 12.52
C GLY A 188 -10.13 -20.75 13.02
N ALA A 189 -10.09 -19.42 12.88
CA ALA A 189 -11.23 -18.56 13.19
C ALA A 189 -11.86 -17.99 11.91
N ASP A 190 -13.19 -17.91 11.87
CA ASP A 190 -13.89 -17.19 10.80
C ASP A 190 -13.40 -15.73 10.83
N PRO A 191 -12.74 -15.25 9.75
CA PRO A 191 -12.07 -13.96 9.74
C PRO A 191 -13.05 -12.78 9.87
N TRP A 192 -14.36 -13.03 9.73
CA TRP A 192 -15.42 -12.04 9.85
C TRP A 192 -15.95 -11.89 11.28
N GLN A 193 -15.65 -12.82 12.19
CA GLN A 193 -16.14 -12.79 13.58
C GLN A 193 -15.68 -11.54 14.37
N ARG A 194 -14.60 -10.90 13.92
CA ARG A 194 -14.07 -9.68 14.53
C ARG A 194 -14.85 -8.41 14.12
N LEU A 195 -15.75 -8.49 13.15
CA LEU A 195 -16.51 -7.35 12.65
C LEU A 195 -17.81 -7.15 13.43
N THR A 196 -18.16 -5.90 13.70
CA THR A 196 -19.55 -5.55 14.04
C THR A 196 -20.48 -5.81 12.85
N PRO A 197 -21.81 -5.95 13.07
CA PRO A 197 -22.77 -6.07 11.96
C PRO A 197 -22.64 -4.95 10.92
N ARG A 198 -22.41 -3.71 11.35
CA ARG A 198 -22.22 -2.56 10.44
C ARG A 198 -20.90 -2.64 9.66
N GLN A 199 -19.81 -3.04 10.30
CA GLN A 199 -18.53 -3.23 9.61
C GLN A 199 -18.61 -4.39 8.60
N PHE A 200 -19.29 -5.47 8.97
CA PHE A 200 -19.59 -6.58 8.07
C PHE A 200 -20.39 -6.10 6.85
N GLU A 201 -21.42 -5.26 7.07
CA GLU A 201 -22.19 -4.67 5.98
C GLU A 201 -21.32 -3.82 5.04
N HIS A 202 -20.41 -2.98 5.57
CA HIS A 202 -19.47 -2.23 4.74
C HIS A 202 -18.58 -3.14 3.90
N VAL A 203 -18.02 -4.20 4.50
CA VAL A 203 -17.18 -5.17 3.79
C VAL A 203 -18.00 -5.92 2.72
N ALA A 204 -19.23 -6.32 3.04
CA ALA A 204 -20.12 -6.98 2.09
C ALA A 204 -20.46 -6.07 0.90
N ARG A 205 -20.78 -4.80 1.13
CA ARG A 205 -21.03 -3.81 0.06
C ARG A 205 -19.81 -3.63 -0.84
N LEU A 206 -18.61 -3.50 -0.27
CA LEU A 206 -17.36 -3.43 -1.04
C LEU A 206 -17.16 -4.67 -1.93
N ARG A 207 -17.42 -5.86 -1.38
CA ARG A 207 -17.31 -7.12 -2.12
C ARG A 207 -18.32 -7.23 -3.25
N MET A 208 -19.57 -6.81 -3.02
CA MET A 208 -20.63 -6.84 -4.04
C MET A 208 -20.41 -5.81 -5.15
N ALA A 209 -19.78 -4.66 -4.85
CA ALA A 209 -19.45 -3.65 -5.85
C ALA A 209 -18.27 -4.05 -6.77
N SER A 210 -17.48 -5.04 -6.36
CA SER A 210 -16.37 -5.57 -7.14
C SER A 210 -16.88 -6.58 -8.19
N PRO A 211 -16.69 -6.33 -9.50
CA PRO A 211 -17.14 -7.23 -10.57
C PRO A 211 -16.36 -8.55 -10.64
N HIS A 212 -15.26 -8.69 -9.87
CA HIS A 212 -14.45 -9.89 -9.81
C HIS A 212 -14.20 -10.34 -8.38
N TYR A 213 -14.19 -11.66 -8.16
CA TYR A 213 -13.68 -12.26 -6.93
C TYR A 213 -12.15 -12.08 -6.93
N ALA A 214 -11.68 -10.98 -6.33
CA ALA A 214 -10.28 -10.63 -6.33
C ALA A 214 -9.47 -11.64 -5.49
N SER A 215 -8.41 -12.20 -6.07
CA SER A 215 -7.35 -12.89 -5.34
C SER A 215 -6.55 -11.93 -4.45
N SER A 216 -6.66 -10.62 -4.70
CA SER A 216 -6.13 -9.54 -3.87
C SER A 216 -7.14 -9.10 -2.81
N ALA A 217 -6.67 -8.57 -1.68
CA ALA A 217 -7.57 -7.98 -0.68
C ALA A 217 -8.10 -6.58 -1.07
N TRP A 218 -7.77 -6.08 -2.28
CA TRP A 218 -8.27 -4.83 -2.83
C TRP A 218 -9.50 -5.04 -3.73
N TYR A 219 -10.56 -4.28 -3.47
CA TYR A 219 -11.82 -4.28 -4.20
C TYR A 219 -11.91 -3.05 -5.11
N PRO A 220 -12.03 -3.20 -6.44
CA PRO A 220 -12.39 -2.08 -7.31
C PRO A 220 -13.76 -1.50 -6.93
N LEU A 221 -13.82 -0.18 -6.82
CA LEU A 221 -15.06 0.57 -6.68
C LEU A 221 -15.52 0.94 -8.10
N SER A 222 -16.64 0.36 -8.53
CA SER A 222 -17.34 0.82 -9.72
C SER A 222 -17.92 2.21 -9.42
N GLY A 223 -17.69 3.15 -10.34
CA GLY A 223 -18.33 4.47 -10.35
C GLY A 223 -19.69 4.44 -11.00
#